data_AF-A0A0G1Y2C3-F1
#
_entry.id   AF-A0A0G1Y2C3-F1
#
_cell.length_a   1.000
_cell.length_b   1.000
_cell.length_c   1.000
_cell.angle_alpha   90.00
_cell.angle_beta   90.00
_cell.angle_gamma   90.00
#
_symmetry.space_group_name_H-M   'P 1'
#
loop_
_entity.id
_entity.type
_entity.pdbx_description
1 polymer ?
#
loop_
_entity_poly.entity_id
_entity_poly.type
_entity_poly.pdbx_seq_one_letter_code
_entity_poly.pdbx_strand_id
1 'polypeptide(L)'
;MLTIRLFRVGRKNQPAFKIVVTDKRKSSTRGRFVEEVGVYNPLTKQRNLKGDRVKYWISVGAKPSPTVHNMLVADKIVEGAKIAKHKLPKKTSEGVAPKVAAVVPEPSQAAPATTEVPASPSGGQAEPAKNPPEAGNKAGEEPKQP
;
A
#
# COMPACT_ATOMS: atom_id res chain seq x y z
N MET A 1 18.63 1.95 8.06
CA MET A 1 18.89 0.49 7.94
C MET A 1 18.57 0.08 6.52
N LEU A 2 19.37 -0.79 5.92
CA LEU A 2 19.07 -1.33 4.60
C LEU A 2 17.84 -2.23 4.67
N THR A 3 16.98 -2.11 3.66
CA THR A 3 15.74 -2.87 3.53
C THR A 3 15.65 -3.44 2.12
N ILE A 4 15.29 -4.70 2.00
CA ILE A 4 14.95 -5.32 0.71
C ILE A 4 13.45 -5.14 0.48
N ARG A 5 13.08 -4.36 -0.54
CA ARG A 5 11.69 -3.96 -0.81
C ARG A 5 11.34 -3.98 -2.29
N LEU A 6 10.04 -3.93 -2.57
CA LEU A 6 9.51 -3.83 -3.92
C LEU A 6 9.58 -2.37 -4.41
N PHE A 7 10.10 -2.18 -5.62
CA PHE A 7 10.18 -0.91 -6.33
C PHE A 7 9.31 -1.00 -7.58
N ARG A 8 8.31 -0.13 -7.73
CA ARG A 8 7.37 -0.19 -8.85
C ARG A 8 7.96 0.49 -10.08
N VAL A 9 8.02 -0.23 -11.21
CA VAL A 9 8.50 0.27 -12.52
C VAL A 9 7.44 0.19 -13.63
N GLY A 10 6.29 -0.39 -13.35
CA GLY A 10 5.23 -0.59 -14.36
C GLY A 10 4.30 0.61 -14.57
N ARG A 11 3.54 0.56 -15.67
CA ARG A 11 2.55 1.59 -16.07
C ARG A 11 1.26 1.52 -15.20
N LYS A 12 0.31 2.41 -15.46
CA LYS A 12 -1.05 2.30 -14.93
C LYS A 12 -1.65 0.97 -15.41
N ASN A 13 -2.30 0.23 -14.50
CA ASN A 13 -2.90 -1.10 -14.74
C ASN A 13 -1.94 -2.22 -15.19
N GLN A 14 -0.64 -1.96 -15.29
CA GLN A 14 0.39 -2.96 -15.60
C GLN A 14 1.49 -2.88 -14.53
N PRO A 15 1.23 -3.39 -13.32
CA PRO A 15 2.22 -3.36 -12.25
C PRO A 15 3.38 -4.31 -12.56
N ALA A 16 4.60 -3.77 -12.50
CA ALA A 16 5.85 -4.54 -12.53
C ALA A 16 6.72 -4.04 -11.38
N PHE A 17 7.38 -4.96 -10.70
CA PHE A 17 8.21 -4.66 -9.53
C PHE A 17 9.64 -5.14 -9.73
N LYS A 18 10.59 -4.31 -9.30
CA LYS A 18 11.97 -4.70 -9.03
C LYS A 18 12.12 -4.98 -7.55
N ILE A 19 12.95 -5.94 -7.18
CA ILE A 19 13.32 -6.22 -5.80
C ILE A 19 14.68 -5.56 -5.59
N VAL A 20 14.69 -4.53 -4.75
CA VAL A 20 15.85 -3.65 -4.58
C VAL A 20 16.27 -3.55 -3.12
N VAL A 21 17.57 -3.35 -2.91
CA VAL A 21 18.14 -3.02 -1.61
C VAL A 21 18.28 -1.51 -1.52
N THR A 22 17.62 -0.90 -0.53
CA THR A 22 17.68 0.55 -0.32
C THR A 22 17.60 0.88 1.17
N ASP A 23 18.05 2.08 1.56
CA ASP A 23 17.89 2.53 2.95
C ASP A 23 16.42 2.80 3.27
N LYS A 24 16.03 2.53 4.52
CA LYS A 24 14.64 2.57 4.97
C LYS A 24 13.96 3.91 4.67
N ARG A 25 14.72 5.00 4.85
CA ARG A 25 14.28 6.39 4.67
C ARG A 25 14.05 6.76 3.21
N LYS A 26 14.64 6.02 2.25
CA LYS A 26 14.48 6.32 0.82
C LYS A 26 13.14 5.80 0.31
N SER A 27 12.44 6.65 -0.43
CA SER A 27 11.18 6.31 -1.07
C SER A 27 11.38 5.23 -2.14
N SER A 28 10.48 4.25 -2.16
CA SER A 28 10.39 3.20 -3.18
C SER A 28 9.91 3.69 -4.55
N THR A 29 9.75 5.00 -4.74
CA THR A 29 9.29 5.61 -6.01
C THR A 29 10.37 6.50 -6.64
N ARG A 30 11.34 6.98 -5.85
CA ARG A 30 12.31 8.01 -6.27
C ARG A 30 13.59 7.44 -6.92
N GLY A 31 13.57 6.19 -7.38
CA GLY A 31 14.64 5.55 -8.19
C GLY A 31 15.98 5.26 -7.51
N ARG A 32 16.25 5.77 -6.30
CA ARG A 32 17.56 5.61 -5.64
C ARG A 32 17.61 4.32 -4.80
N PHE A 33 18.34 3.32 -5.30
CA PHE A 33 18.65 2.07 -4.60
C PHE A 33 20.14 1.75 -4.71
N VAL A 34 20.61 0.84 -3.86
CA VAL A 34 22.02 0.40 -3.82
C VAL A 34 22.26 -0.67 -4.89
N GLU A 35 21.38 -1.69 -4.93
CA GLU A 35 21.49 -2.81 -5.87
C GLU A 35 20.11 -3.39 -6.20
N GLU A 36 19.95 -3.86 -7.43
CA GLU A 36 18.80 -4.64 -7.90
C GLU A 36 19.10 -6.14 -7.76
N VAL A 37 18.38 -6.81 -6.86
CA VAL A 37 18.57 -8.23 -6.52
C VAL A 37 17.57 -9.16 -7.22
N GLY A 38 16.55 -8.61 -7.89
CA GLY A 38 15.62 -9.41 -8.66
C GLY A 38 14.45 -8.60 -9.23
N VAL A 39 13.53 -9.32 -9.88
CA VAL A 39 12.31 -8.78 -10.48
C VAL A 39 11.11 -9.64 -10.09
N TYR A 40 9.94 -9.02 -10.04
CA TYR A 40 8.67 -9.66 -9.75
C TYR A 40 7.56 -9.07 -10.62
N ASN A 41 6.86 -9.94 -11.33
CA ASN A 41 5.65 -9.61 -12.06
C ASN A 41 4.43 -10.25 -11.36
N PRO A 42 3.51 -9.45 -10.80
CA PRO A 42 2.32 -9.97 -10.13
C PRO A 42 1.27 -10.53 -11.10
N LEU A 43 1.27 -10.11 -12.36
CA LEU A 43 0.29 -10.56 -13.36
C LEU A 43 0.61 -12.00 -13.80
N THR A 44 1.87 -12.26 -14.13
CA THR A 44 2.32 -13.60 -14.52
C THR A 44 2.74 -14.45 -13.32
N LYS A 45 2.79 -13.87 -12.12
CA LYS A 45 3.34 -14.47 -10.88
C LYS A 45 4.79 -14.94 -11.02
N GLN A 46 5.47 -14.56 -12.09
CA GLN A 46 6.86 -14.88 -12.33
C GLN A 46 7.76 -13.95 -11.52
N ARG A 47 8.83 -14.53 -11.01
CA ARG A 47 9.87 -13.82 -10.26
C ARG A 47 11.22 -14.40 -10.60
N ASN A 48 12.21 -13.54 -10.68
CA ASN A 48 13.59 -13.92 -10.87
C ASN A 48 14.41 -13.24 -9.79
N LEU A 49 15.03 -14.04 -8.93
CA LEU A 49 15.72 -13.61 -7.72
C LEU A 49 17.16 -14.10 -7.75
N LYS A 50 18.11 -13.20 -7.54
CA LYS A 50 19.53 -13.54 -7.39
C LYS A 50 19.77 -14.02 -5.95
N GLY A 51 19.59 -15.31 -5.72
CA GLY A 51 19.67 -15.93 -4.39
C GLY A 51 20.96 -15.60 -3.63
N ASP A 52 22.11 -15.64 -4.30
CA ASP A 52 23.42 -15.38 -3.67
C ASP A 52 23.53 -13.94 -3.15
N ARG A 53 23.07 -12.98 -3.94
CA ARG A 53 23.07 -11.56 -3.56
C ARG A 53 22.10 -11.29 -2.43
N VAL A 54 20.93 -11.91 -2.45
CA VAL A 54 19.96 -11.77 -1.35
C VAL A 54 20.55 -12.30 -0.03
N LYS A 55 21.17 -13.49 -0.05
CA LYS A 55 21.84 -14.07 1.13
C LYS A 55 22.94 -13.16 1.66
N TYR A 56 23.77 -12.62 0.77
CA TYR A 56 24.79 -11.63 1.14
C TYR A 56 24.17 -10.42 1.86
N TRP A 57 23.16 -9.79 1.28
CA TRP A 57 22.55 -8.61 1.90
C TRP A 57 21.88 -8.91 3.24
N ILE A 58 21.28 -10.10 3.40
CA ILE A 58 20.74 -10.54 4.69
C ILE A 58 21.88 -10.70 5.71
N SER A 59 23.02 -11.27 5.33
CA SER A 59 24.19 -11.41 6.22
C SER A 59 24.75 -10.06 6.69
N VAL A 60 24.68 -9.03 5.83
CA VAL A 60 25.06 -7.64 6.15
C VAL A 60 24.03 -6.94 7.06
N GLY A 61 22.89 -7.59 7.33
CA GLY A 61 21.84 -7.06 8.20
C GLY A 61 20.72 -6.30 7.47
N ALA A 62 20.59 -6.47 6.15
CA ALA A 62 19.44 -5.94 5.43
C ALA A 62 18.17 -6.71 5.81
N LYS A 63 17.10 -5.99 6.16
CA LYS A 63 15.82 -6.62 6.53
C LYS A 63 14.88 -6.69 5.32
N PRO A 64 14.39 -7.87 4.92
CA PRO A 64 13.38 -7.97 3.87
C PRO A 64 12.01 -7.48 4.36
N SER A 65 11.24 -6.85 3.47
CA SER A 65 9.84 -6.55 3.73
C SER A 65 9.00 -7.83 3.86
N PRO A 66 7.84 -7.84 4.54
CA PRO A 66 7.04 -9.05 4.73
C PRO A 66 6.64 -9.75 3.43
N THR A 67 6.41 -8.99 2.35
CA THR A 67 6.11 -9.57 1.03
C THR A 67 7.31 -10.29 0.48
N VAL A 68 8.46 -9.62 0.46
CA VAL A 68 9.71 -10.18 -0.08
C VAL A 68 10.14 -11.39 0.75
N HIS A 69 10.03 -11.33 2.07
CA HIS A 69 10.30 -12.47 2.96
C HIS A 69 9.49 -13.71 2.57
N ASN A 70 8.17 -13.56 2.38
CA ASN A 70 7.31 -14.68 1.97
C ASN A 70 7.68 -15.22 0.58
N MET A 71 8.20 -14.38 -0.32
CA MET A 71 8.70 -14.83 -1.62
C MET A 71 9.98 -15.65 -1.46
N LEU A 72 10.95 -15.16 -0.67
CA LEU A 72 12.21 -15.84 -0.40
C LEU A 72 12.00 -17.21 0.28
N VAL A 73 11.03 -17.31 1.19
CA VAL A 73 10.64 -18.58 1.82
C VAL A 73 10.00 -19.53 0.80
N ALA A 74 9.15 -19.03 -0.09
CA ALA A 74 8.53 -19.86 -1.13
C ALA A 74 9.56 -20.41 -2.13
N ASP A 75 10.62 -19.65 -2.40
CA ASP A 75 11.70 -20.05 -3.31
C ASP A 75 12.83 -20.80 -2.59
N LYS A 76 12.67 -21.11 -1.28
CA LYS A 76 13.64 -21.82 -0.43
C LYS A 76 15.02 -21.16 -0.36
N ILE A 77 15.11 -19.85 -0.58
CA ILE A 77 16.36 -19.08 -0.50
C ILE A 77 16.71 -18.78 0.96
N VAL A 78 15.68 -18.56 1.79
CA VAL A 78 15.78 -18.30 3.23
C VAL A 78 14.84 -19.25 3.94
N GLU A 79 15.35 -19.90 4.98
CA GLU A 79 14.57 -20.76 5.85
C GLU A 79 13.88 -19.90 6.93
N GLY A 80 12.55 -19.93 6.97
CA GLY A 80 11.79 -19.17 7.95
C GLY A 80 10.29 -19.31 7.79
N ALA A 81 9.55 -19.06 8.86
CA ALA A 81 8.09 -19.01 8.82
C ALA A 81 7.60 -17.83 7.95
N LYS A 82 6.51 -18.05 7.21
CA LYS A 82 5.84 -16.99 6.45
C LYS A 82 5.22 -15.98 7.43
N ILE A 83 5.40 -14.70 7.17
CA ILE A 83 4.87 -13.63 8.00
C ILE A 83 3.46 -13.27 7.50
N ALA A 84 2.47 -13.38 8.38
CA ALA A 84 1.12 -12.88 8.12
C ALA A 84 1.14 -11.34 8.16
N LYS A 85 0.65 -10.70 7.09
CA LYS A 85 0.65 -9.23 6.97
C LYS A 85 -0.61 -8.57 7.52
N HIS A 86 -1.71 -9.32 7.57
CA HIS A 86 -2.95 -8.87 8.19
C HIS A 86 -3.09 -9.51 9.57
N LYS A 87 -3.45 -8.68 10.55
CA LYS A 87 -3.79 -9.14 11.90
C LYS A 87 -5.18 -9.80 11.80
N LEU A 88 -5.27 -11.11 11.92
CA LEU A 88 -6.56 -11.72 12.26
C LEU A 88 -6.93 -11.23 13.67
N PRO A 89 -8.18 -10.81 13.93
CA PRO A 89 -8.59 -10.49 15.28
C PRO A 89 -8.42 -11.76 16.13
N LYS A 90 -7.62 -11.67 17.20
CA LYS A 90 -7.64 -12.70 18.23
C LYS A 90 -9.04 -12.70 18.82
N LYS A 91 -9.82 -13.74 18.56
CA LYS A 91 -11.03 -14.05 19.31
C LYS A 91 -10.57 -14.32 20.75
N THR A 92 -10.85 -13.39 21.64
CA THR A 92 -10.63 -13.55 23.08
C THR A 92 -11.44 -14.76 23.52
N SER A 93 -10.77 -15.85 23.89
CA SER A 93 -11.36 -16.90 24.70
C SER A 93 -11.39 -16.38 26.13
N GLU A 94 -12.43 -15.63 26.46
CA GLU A 94 -12.76 -15.30 27.85
C GLU A 94 -13.85 -16.27 28.30
N GLY A 95 -13.56 -16.96 29.41
CA GLY A 95 -14.27 -18.14 29.87
C GLY A 95 -15.73 -17.90 30.22
N VAL A 96 -16.52 -18.94 30.00
CA VAL A 96 -17.91 -19.04 30.41
C VAL A 96 -17.97 -19.31 31.92
N ALA A 97 -18.55 -18.34 32.64
CA ALA A 97 -19.39 -18.44 33.85
C ALA A 97 -18.77 -18.82 35.22
N PRO A 98 -19.44 -18.54 36.37
CA PRO A 98 -20.41 -17.47 36.69
C PRO A 98 -20.17 -16.82 38.10
N LYS A 99 -20.78 -15.65 38.39
CA LYS A 99 -21.54 -15.38 39.63
C LYS A 99 -22.16 -13.97 39.61
N VAL A 100 -23.44 -13.92 39.27
CA VAL A 100 -24.33 -12.80 39.53
C VAL A 100 -24.76 -12.83 41.00
N ALA A 101 -24.55 -11.73 41.72
CA ALA A 101 -25.20 -11.45 43.01
C ALA A 101 -25.17 -9.93 43.30
N ALA A 102 -26.32 -9.29 43.05
CA ALA A 102 -26.93 -8.19 43.81
C ALA A 102 -26.14 -6.89 44.08
N VAL A 103 -26.66 -5.74 43.62
CA VAL A 103 -27.54 -4.83 44.40
C VAL A 103 -27.78 -3.52 43.58
N VAL A 104 -29.05 -3.15 43.50
CA VAL A 104 -29.71 -1.96 42.90
C VAL A 104 -29.59 -0.79 43.91
N PRO A 105 -29.37 0.50 43.52
CA PRO A 105 -30.51 1.39 43.20
C PRO A 105 -30.28 2.54 42.19
N GLU A 106 -31.22 2.69 41.25
CA GLU A 106 -31.72 3.97 40.72
C GLU A 106 -32.71 4.61 41.74
N PRO A 107 -33.26 5.84 41.59
CA PRO A 107 -32.98 6.98 40.71
C PRO A 107 -33.09 8.38 41.43
N SER A 108 -32.66 9.50 40.81
CA SER A 108 -33.30 10.82 41.04
C SER A 108 -32.89 11.88 40.00
N GLN A 109 -33.75 12.04 38.99
CA GLN A 109 -34.39 13.27 38.50
C GLN A 109 -33.61 14.61 38.49
N ALA A 110 -33.52 15.25 37.32
CA ALA A 110 -34.40 16.38 36.93
C ALA A 110 -33.87 17.16 35.69
N ALA A 111 -34.69 17.21 34.64
CA ALA A 111 -34.70 18.21 33.54
C ALA A 111 -35.33 19.55 34.06
N PRO A 112 -35.56 20.67 33.30
CA PRO A 112 -35.61 20.81 31.82
C PRO A 112 -35.24 22.19 31.17
N ALA A 113 -35.22 22.16 29.82
CA ALA A 113 -35.69 23.14 28.82
C ALA A 113 -35.10 24.58 28.70
N THR A 114 -34.75 24.98 27.46
CA THR A 114 -35.41 26.08 26.66
C THR A 114 -34.66 26.38 25.33
N THR A 115 -35.34 26.02 24.22
CA THR A 115 -35.71 26.86 23.04
C THR A 115 -34.71 27.27 21.93
N GLU A 116 -34.91 26.58 20.79
CA GLU A 116 -35.25 27.02 19.40
C GLU A 116 -34.41 28.03 18.57
N VAL A 117 -33.88 27.51 17.42
CA VAL A 117 -34.02 27.87 15.96
C VAL A 117 -34.46 29.31 15.57
N PRO A 118 -34.12 29.93 14.40
CA PRO A 118 -33.85 29.28 13.08
C PRO A 118 -32.97 30.01 12.00
N ALA A 119 -32.87 29.34 10.83
CA ALA A 119 -32.70 29.87 9.45
C ALA A 119 -31.30 30.36 9.01
N SER A 120 -30.83 30.21 7.77
CA SER A 120 -31.42 29.80 6.48
C SER A 120 -30.29 29.41 5.49
N PRO A 121 -30.53 28.53 4.50
CA PRO A 121 -29.57 28.10 3.48
C PRO A 121 -29.58 29.04 2.27
N SER A 122 -28.43 29.27 1.64
CA SER A 122 -28.33 29.96 0.34
C SER A 122 -27.63 29.06 -0.66
N GLY A 123 -28.32 28.84 -1.78
CA GLY A 123 -27.90 27.99 -2.90
C GLY A 123 -27.07 28.72 -3.95
N GLY A 124 -26.78 28.00 -5.03
CA GLY A 124 -26.17 28.55 -6.24
C GLY A 124 -25.75 27.47 -7.22
N GLN A 125 -26.69 27.01 -8.05
CA GLN A 125 -26.43 26.36 -9.34
C GLN A 125 -25.78 27.35 -10.32
N ALA A 126 -24.86 26.87 -11.16
CA ALA A 126 -24.79 27.21 -12.59
C ALA A 126 -23.64 26.45 -13.29
N GLU A 127 -24.00 25.52 -14.18
CA GLU A 127 -23.22 25.11 -15.36
C GLU A 127 -23.16 26.27 -16.41
N PRO A 128 -22.81 26.06 -17.70
CA PRO A 128 -21.51 25.77 -18.30
C PRO A 128 -21.17 26.80 -19.42
N ALA A 129 -19.91 26.90 -19.86
CA ALA A 129 -19.58 27.65 -21.08
C ALA A 129 -18.39 27.08 -21.88
N LYS A 130 -18.74 26.36 -22.96
CA LYS A 130 -18.24 26.49 -24.34
C LYS A 130 -16.88 27.21 -24.57
N ASN A 131 -15.88 26.50 -25.11
CA ASN A 131 -15.64 26.49 -26.58
C ASN A 131 -14.52 25.49 -27.01
N PRO A 132 -14.60 24.91 -28.23
CA PRO A 132 -13.64 23.98 -28.85
C PRO A 132 -12.73 24.71 -29.89
N PRO A 133 -12.06 24.04 -30.86
CA PRO A 133 -11.01 23.02 -30.80
C PRO A 133 -9.68 23.53 -31.43
N GLU A 134 -8.54 22.95 -31.03
CA GLU A 134 -7.24 23.22 -31.67
C GLU A 134 -7.06 22.31 -32.91
N ALA A 135 -7.08 22.93 -34.10
CA ALA A 135 -6.72 22.31 -35.36
C ALA A 135 -5.38 22.88 -35.83
N GLY A 136 -4.47 22.00 -36.25
CA GLY A 136 -3.33 22.35 -37.09
C GLY A 136 -1.97 22.20 -36.39
N ASN A 137 -1.23 21.15 -36.72
CA ASN A 137 -0.12 21.25 -37.67
C ASN A 137 0.86 20.07 -37.52
N LYS A 138 0.99 19.23 -38.55
CA LYS A 138 2.27 18.81 -39.17
C LYS A 138 1.99 17.71 -40.20
N ALA A 139 1.68 18.16 -41.41
CA ALA A 139 2.03 17.45 -42.63
C ALA A 139 3.27 18.14 -43.22
N GLY A 140 4.20 17.37 -43.76
CA GLY A 140 5.33 17.86 -44.54
C GLY A 140 6.69 17.58 -43.90
N GLU A 141 7.36 16.54 -44.38
CA GLU A 141 8.50 16.71 -45.32
C GLU A 141 9.47 15.54 -45.17
N GLU A 142 9.43 14.56 -46.09
CA GLU A 142 10.63 13.81 -46.49
C GLU A 142 10.40 13.13 -47.86
N PRO A 143 11.05 13.59 -48.93
CA PRO A 143 11.31 12.77 -50.11
C PRO A 143 12.80 12.44 -50.21
N LYS A 144 13.09 11.16 -50.01
CA LYS A 144 13.84 10.25 -50.89
C LYS A 144 15.11 10.75 -51.65
N GLN A 145 16.17 9.96 -51.45
CA GLN A 145 17.28 9.56 -52.36
C GLN A 145 18.60 10.34 -52.22
N PRO A 146 19.74 9.66 -52.44
CA PRO A 146 20.17 9.22 -53.78
C PRO A 146 19.86 7.76 -54.13
#